data_AF-Q97XN3-F1
#
_entry.id   AF-Q97XN3-F1
#
_cell.length_a   1.000
_cell.length_b   1.000
_cell.length_c   1.000
_cell.angle_alpha   90.00
_cell.angle_beta   90.00
_cell.angle_gamma   90.00
#
_symmetry.space_group_name_H-M   'P 1'
#
loop_
_entity.id
_entity.type
_entity.pdbx_description
1 polymer ?
#
loop_
_entity_poly.entity_id
_entity_poly.type
_entity_poly.pdbx_seq_one_letter_code
_entity_poly.pdbx_strand_id
1 'polypeptide(L)'
;MIVHRDFPLDKVKRIIVKLEPSGRIYIIFVIDYEFKALPFTGKVVAIDVGIEKLVTTSDGQYFPNLKPFERALTKVRELHRSLSRKRFLSHNWFKAKVKLARAYEHYYFQ
;
A
#
# COMPACT_ATOMS: atom_id res chain seq x y z
N MET A 1 0.68 1.15 16.99
CA MET A 1 -0.36 0.45 16.21
C MET A 1 -1.15 1.54 15.49
N ILE A 2 -1.04 1.65 14.17
CA ILE A 2 -1.87 2.60 13.40
C ILE A 2 -3.11 1.82 12.99
N VAL A 3 -4.23 2.10 13.65
CA VAL A 3 -5.54 1.55 13.27
C VAL A 3 -6.20 2.56 12.35
N HIS A 4 -6.38 2.21 11.09
CA HIS A 4 -6.92 3.12 10.07
C HIS A 4 -8.41 3.43 10.27
N ARG A 5 -9.14 2.57 11.01
CA ARG A 5 -10.56 2.73 11.26
C ARG A 5 -10.95 1.91 12.49
N ASP A 6 -11.81 2.44 13.34
CA ASP A 6 -12.38 1.64 14.43
C ASP A 6 -13.17 0.47 13.85
N PHE A 7 -13.07 -0.69 14.50
CA PHE A 7 -13.81 -1.89 14.10
C PHE A 7 -14.23 -2.70 15.33
N PRO A 8 -15.35 -3.43 15.25
CA PRO A 8 -15.83 -4.27 16.34
C PRO A 8 -14.92 -5.48 16.53
N LEU A 9 -14.20 -5.52 17.66
CA LEU A 9 -13.28 -6.61 18.02
C LEU A 9 -14.00 -7.96 18.18
N ASP A 10 -15.25 -7.93 18.66
CA ASP A 10 -16.12 -9.08 18.85
C ASP A 10 -16.54 -9.75 17.54
N LYS A 11 -16.41 -9.05 16.41
CA LYS A 11 -16.72 -9.57 15.06
C LYS A 11 -15.49 -10.02 14.27
N VAL A 12 -14.32 -10.05 14.89
CA VAL A 12 -13.10 -10.58 14.25
C VAL A 12 -13.26 -12.07 14.00
N LYS A 13 -13.21 -12.48 12.74
CA LYS A 13 -13.27 -13.90 12.32
C LYS A 13 -11.89 -14.52 12.19
N ARG A 14 -10.88 -13.72 11.84
CA ARG A 14 -9.51 -14.18 11.65
C ARG A 14 -8.50 -13.07 11.94
N ILE A 15 -7.41 -13.44 12.59
CA ILE A 15 -6.23 -12.59 12.76
C ILE A 15 -5.11 -13.19 11.91
N ILE A 16 -4.52 -12.38 11.03
CA ILE A 16 -3.39 -12.77 10.20
C ILE A 16 -2.17 -11.98 10.68
N VAL A 17 -1.12 -12.69 11.09
CA VAL A 17 0.16 -12.10 11.45
C VAL A 17 1.12 -12.29 10.29
N LYS A 18 1.63 -11.20 9.73
CA LYS A 18 2.59 -11.20 8.62
C LYS A 18 3.91 -10.60 9.08
N LEU A 19 4.99 -11.35 8.94
CA LEU A 19 6.36 -10.88 9.15
C LEU A 19 7.01 -10.63 7.79
N GLU A 20 7.42 -9.39 7.54
CA GLU A 20 8.11 -9.01 6.31
C GLU A 20 9.63 -9.25 6.41
N PRO A 21 10.35 -9.40 5.28
CA PRO A 21 11.80 -9.57 5.27
C PRO A 21 12.59 -8.41 5.90
N SER A 22 11.99 -7.23 6.10
CA SER A 22 12.63 -6.13 6.84
C SER A 22 12.55 -6.26 8.37
N GLY A 23 11.78 -7.22 8.87
CA GLY A 23 11.43 -7.38 10.28
C GLY A 23 10.14 -6.66 10.70
N ARG A 24 9.43 -5.98 9.80
CA ARG A 24 8.12 -5.39 10.12
C ARG A 24 7.06 -6.48 10.32
N ILE A 25 6.20 -6.26 11.31
CA ILE A 25 5.06 -7.13 11.61
C ILE A 25 3.77 -6.38 11.32
N TYR A 26 2.88 -7.02 10.56
CA TYR A 26 1.52 -6.57 10.33
C TYR A 26 0.56 -7.53 11.03
N ILE A 27 -0.36 -6.97 11.80
CA ILE A 27 -1.48 -7.69 12.41
C ILE A 27 -2.74 -7.24 11.66
N ILE A 28 -3.32 -8.14 10.89
CA ILE A 28 -4.47 -7.88 10.02
C ILE A 28 -5.68 -8.57 10.64
N PHE A 29 -6.71 -7.79 10.92
CA PHE A 29 -7.99 -8.28 11.44
C PHE A 29 -8.97 -8.42 10.28
N VAL A 30 -9.41 -9.65 10.02
CA VAL A 30 -10.49 -9.92 9.07
C VAL A 30 -11.78 -9.96 9.85
N ILE A 31 -12.61 -8.94 9.63
CA ILE A 31 -13.92 -8.77 10.27
C ILE A 31 -15.02 -9.07 9.26
N ASP A 32 -16.09 -9.67 9.74
CA ASP A 32 -17.35 -9.72 9.01
C ASP A 32 -18.22 -8.56 9.49
N TYR A 33 -18.26 -7.49 8.68
CA TYR A 33 -18.93 -6.24 9.04
C TYR A 33 -19.62 -5.64 7.83
N GLU A 34 -20.93 -5.45 7.96
CA GLU A 34 -21.73 -4.73 6.98
C GLU A 34 -21.64 -3.22 7.24
N PHE A 35 -21.22 -2.47 6.23
CA PHE A 35 -21.30 -1.01 6.27
C PHE A 35 -22.73 -0.57 6.02
N LYS A 36 -23.24 0.33 6.88
CA LYS A 36 -24.52 1.00 6.60
C LYS A 36 -24.39 1.81 5.33
N ALA A 37 -25.26 1.54 4.36
CA ALA A 37 -25.37 2.36 3.17
C ALA A 37 -25.72 3.79 3.55
N LEU A 38 -25.10 4.75 2.87
CA LEU A 38 -25.50 6.15 2.98
C LEU A 38 -26.88 6.35 2.34
N PRO A 39 -27.67 7.35 2.78
CA PRO A 39 -28.96 7.66 2.16
C PRO A 39 -28.83 7.85 0.65
N PHE A 40 -29.76 7.26 -0.11
CA PHE A 40 -29.80 7.43 -1.55
C PHE A 40 -30.13 8.87 -1.92
N THR A 41 -29.30 9.49 -2.76
CA THR A 41 -29.43 10.92 -3.11
C THR A 41 -30.14 11.16 -4.44
N GLY A 42 -30.40 10.13 -5.24
CA GLY A 42 -30.94 10.26 -6.60
C GLY A 42 -29.95 10.79 -7.65
N LYS A 43 -28.76 11.24 -7.23
CA LYS A 43 -27.73 11.77 -8.12
C LYS A 43 -26.94 10.62 -8.74
N VAL A 44 -26.73 10.69 -10.04
CA VAL A 44 -25.89 9.74 -10.79
C VAL A 44 -24.69 10.50 -11.34
N VAL A 45 -23.49 9.97 -11.10
CA VAL A 45 -22.22 10.51 -11.59
C VAL A 45 -21.44 9.37 -12.23
N ALA A 46 -21.00 9.55 -13.47
CA ALA A 46 -20.07 8.63 -14.11
C ALA A 46 -18.65 8.90 -13.61
N ILE A 47 -17.91 7.84 -13.28
CA ILE A 47 -16.53 7.89 -12.79
C ILE A 47 -15.63 7.29 -13.87
N ASP A 48 -14.68 8.07 -14.35
CA ASP A 48 -13.58 7.62 -15.22
C ASP A 48 -12.27 7.59 -14.42
N VAL A 49 -11.47 6.54 -14.59
CA VAL A 49 -10.21 6.31 -13.86
C VAL A 49 -9.08 6.21 -14.87
N GLY A 50 -8.06 7.05 -14.73
CA GLY A 50 -6.99 7.17 -15.72
C GLY A 50 -5.57 7.30 -15.15
N ILE A 51 -4.61 7.27 -16.07
CA ILE A 51 -3.17 7.42 -15.74
C ILE A 51 -2.80 8.91 -15.59
N GLU A 52 -3.42 9.79 -16.38
CA GLU A 52 -3.18 11.24 -16.29
C GLU A 52 -3.86 11.84 -15.05
N LYS A 53 -5.14 11.49 -14.84
CA LYS A 53 -5.97 11.89 -13.69
C LYS A 53 -6.48 10.62 -13.02
N LEU A 54 -6.37 10.55 -11.68
CA LEU A 54 -6.77 9.36 -10.93
C LEU A 54 -8.27 9.11 -11.07
N VAL A 55 -9.07 10.15 -10.97
CA VAL A 55 -10.52 10.10 -11.14
C VAL A 55 -10.97 11.36 -11.88
N THR A 56 -11.88 11.20 -12.84
CA THR A 56 -12.65 12.28 -13.44
C THR A 56 -14.14 11.94 -13.31
N THR A 57 -14.95 12.91 -12.92
CA THR A 57 -16.39 12.72 -12.75
C THR A 57 -17.18 13.48 -13.81
N SER A 58 -18.34 12.95 -14.22
CA SER A 58 -19.20 13.61 -15.23
C SER A 58 -19.76 14.97 -14.79
N ASP A 59 -19.71 15.28 -13.50
CA ASP A 59 -20.08 16.59 -12.94
C ASP A 59 -18.88 17.57 -12.88
N GLY A 60 -17.77 17.23 -13.54
CA GLY A 60 -16.64 18.13 -13.80
C GLY A 60 -15.56 18.16 -12.73
N GLN A 61 -15.63 17.29 -11.71
CA GLN A 61 -14.54 17.15 -10.74
C GLN A 61 -13.43 16.26 -11.30
N TYR A 62 -12.20 16.51 -10.85
CA TYR A 62 -11.10 15.61 -11.11
C TYR A 62 -10.17 15.53 -9.90
N PHE A 63 -9.55 14.36 -9.75
CA PHE A 63 -8.55 14.08 -8.72
C PHE A 63 -7.21 13.81 -9.41
N PRO A 64 -6.13 14.50 -9.03
CA PRO A 64 -4.84 14.35 -9.67
C PRO A 64 -4.26 12.95 -9.41
N ASN A 65 -3.58 12.38 -10.40
CA ASN A 65 -2.73 11.22 -10.17
C ASN A 65 -1.38 11.68 -9.65
N LEU A 66 -1.05 11.37 -8.39
CA LEU A 66 0.23 11.74 -7.77
C LEU A 66 1.42 10.93 -8.32
N LYS A 67 1.18 9.94 -9.20
CA LYS A 67 2.17 9.07 -9.82
C LYS A 67 3.23 8.54 -8.84
N PRO A 68 2.86 8.06 -7.64
CA PRO A 68 3.86 7.71 -6.64
C PRO A 68 4.72 6.49 -7.05
N PHE A 69 4.20 5.68 -7.98
CA PHE A 69 4.86 4.52 -8.56
C PHE A 69 6.20 4.85 -9.23
N GLU A 70 6.32 5.97 -9.96
CA GLU A 70 7.55 6.28 -10.72
C GLU A 70 8.76 6.48 -9.79
N ARG A 71 8.55 7.23 -8.70
CA ARG A 71 9.59 7.49 -7.68
C ARG A 71 9.95 6.20 -6.94
N ALA A 72 8.96 5.40 -6.57
CA ALA A 72 9.17 4.13 -5.89
C ALA A 72 9.96 3.14 -6.77
N LEU A 73 9.61 3.01 -8.05
CA LEU A 73 10.29 2.13 -9.00
C LEU A 73 11.75 2.54 -9.22
N THR A 74 12.01 3.84 -9.33
CA THR A 74 13.38 4.37 -9.43
C THR A 74 14.19 3.97 -8.21
N LYS A 75 13.63 4.14 -7.01
CA LYS A 75 14.29 3.77 -5.76
C LYS A 75 14.60 2.27 -5.66
N VAL A 76 13.63 1.44 -6.03
CA VAL A 76 13.80 -0.03 -6.05
C VAL A 76 14.91 -0.44 -7.01
N ARG A 77 14.97 0.16 -8.21
CA ARG A 77 16.01 -0.11 -9.21
C ARG A 77 17.41 0.23 -8.70
N GLU A 78 17.58 1.37 -8.04
CA GLU A 78 18.85 1.76 -7.41
C GLU A 78 19.30 0.78 -6.32
N LEU A 79 18.36 0.34 -5.48
CA LEU A 79 18.64 -0.57 -4.39
C LEU A 79 19.00 -1.98 -4.88
N HIS A 80 18.36 -2.47 -5.94
CA HIS A 80 18.76 -3.70 -6.64
C HIS A 80 20.20 -3.62 -7.14
N ARG A 81 20.56 -2.53 -7.84
CA ARG A 81 21.93 -2.32 -8.33
C ARG A 81 22.94 -2.21 -7.19
N SER A 82 22.56 -1.60 -6.07
CA SER A 82 23.41 -1.53 -4.88
C SER A 82 23.65 -2.90 -4.25
N LEU A 83 22.60 -3.72 -4.14
CA LEU A 83 22.65 -5.07 -3.57
C LEU A 83 23.50 -6.01 -4.43
N SER A 84 23.33 -6.01 -5.75
CA SER A 84 24.06 -6.90 -6.66
C SER A 84 25.57 -6.67 -6.65
N ARG A 85 26.00 -5.46 -6.29
CA ARG A 85 27.43 -5.10 -6.13
C ARG A 85 28.02 -5.48 -4.78
N LYS A 86 27.23 -5.94 -3.81
CA LYS A 86 27.74 -6.37 -2.49
C LYS A 86 28.19 -7.81 -2.55
N ARG A 87 29.31 -8.13 -1.87
CA ARG A 87 29.75 -9.51 -1.67
C ARG A 87 28.64 -10.30 -0.97
N PHE A 88 28.16 -11.36 -1.61
CA PHE A 88 27.09 -12.22 -1.08
C PHE A 88 27.40 -12.65 0.36
N LEU A 89 26.38 -12.66 1.21
CA LEU A 89 26.44 -12.97 2.66
C LEU A 89 27.37 -12.08 3.51
N SER A 90 27.96 -11.01 2.96
CA SER A 90 28.63 -10.01 3.80
C SER A 90 27.61 -9.23 4.64
N HIS A 91 28.06 -8.67 5.76
CA HIS A 91 27.25 -7.77 6.59
C HIS A 91 26.59 -6.65 5.77
N ASN A 92 27.35 -6.07 4.83
CA ASN A 92 26.86 -5.00 3.95
C ASN A 92 25.83 -5.50 2.93
N TRP A 93 25.91 -6.77 2.50
CA TRP A 93 24.89 -7.39 1.66
C TRP A 93 23.57 -7.54 2.42
N PHE A 94 23.60 -8.03 3.67
CA PHE A 94 22.39 -8.11 4.50
C PHE A 94 21.77 -6.73 4.76
N LYS A 95 22.59 -5.72 5.08
CA LYS A 95 22.12 -4.33 5.20
C LYS A 95 21.44 -3.83 3.92
N ALA A 96 22.02 -4.09 2.75
CA ALA A 96 21.44 -3.69 1.47
C ALA A 96 20.13 -4.46 1.17
N LYS A 97 20.07 -5.76 1.50
CA LYS A 97 18.88 -6.60 1.34
C LYS A 97 17.71 -6.07 2.17
N VAL A 98 17.94 -5.70 3.44
CA VAL A 98 16.91 -5.11 4.30
C VAL A 98 16.44 -3.75 3.76
N LYS A 99 17.34 -2.92 3.24
CA LYS A 99 16.96 -1.65 2.60
C LYS A 99 16.05 -1.87 1.39
N LEU A 100 16.37 -2.86 0.56
CA LEU A 100 15.54 -3.24 -0.58
C LEU A 100 14.16 -3.76 -0.14
N ALA A 101 14.11 -4.61 0.89
CA ALA A 101 12.85 -5.12 1.45
C ALA A 101 11.93 -3.97 1.93
N ARG A 102 12.49 -3.00 2.67
CA ARG A 102 11.73 -1.82 3.13
C ARG A 102 11.20 -0.96 1.98
N ALA A 103 11.93 -0.86 0.87
CA ALA A 103 11.48 -0.14 -0.31
C ALA A 103 10.30 -0.84 -1.01
N TYR A 104 10.32 -2.18 -1.05
CA TYR A 104 9.19 -2.97 -1.54
C TYR A 104 7.95 -2.84 -0.64
N GLU A 105 8.11 -2.84 0.67
CA GLU A 105 6.98 -2.59 1.59
C GLU A 105 6.33 -1.23 1.31
N HIS A 106 7.12 -0.18 1.10
CA HIS A 106 6.59 1.13 0.74
C HIS A 106 5.90 1.14 -0.64
N TYR A 107 6.25 0.24 -1.55
CA TYR A 107 5.61 0.11 -2.85
C TYR A 107 4.26 -0.61 -2.78
N TYR A 108 4.16 -1.69 -1.99
CA TYR A 108 2.96 -2.55 -1.94
C TYR A 108 1.85 -2.05 -1.00
N PHE A 109 2.17 -1.17 -0.05
CA PHE A 109 1.23 -0.68 0.97
C PHE A 109 0.85 0.80 0.82
N GLN A 110 0.94 1.37 -0.39
CA GLN A 110 0.40 2.70 -0.72
C GLN A 110 -1.04 2.64 -1.21
#